data_AF-A0A5C8GLY4-F1
#
_entry.id   AF-A0A5C8GLY4-F1
#
_cell.length_a   1.000
_cell.length_b   1.000
_cell.length_c   1.000
_cell.angle_alpha   90.00
_cell.angle_beta   90.00
_cell.angle_gamma   90.00
#
_symmetry.space_group_name_H-M   'P 1'
#
loop_
_entity.id
_entity.type
_entity.pdbx_description
1 polymer ?
#
loop_
_entity_poly.entity_id
_entity_poly.type
_entity_poly.pdbx_seq_one_letter_code
_entity_poly.pdbx_strand_id
1 'polypeptide(L)' 'MNDNLLDKVSVEKLDALLDALCEVISDMRGAEPEKEKRYQDETYSTCMVLNSMVFDSLKRRINKQQEG' A
#
# COMPACT_ATOMS: atom_id res chain seq x y z
N MET A 1 -8.91 13.15 -13.28
CA MET A 1 -8.80 13.20 -11.81
C MET A 1 -9.82 12.24 -11.24
N ASN A 2 -9.42 11.01 -10.95
CA ASN A 2 -10.12 10.18 -9.98
C ASN A 2 -9.43 10.46 -8.66
N ASP A 3 -9.79 11.56 -8.01
CA ASP A 3 -9.19 11.93 -6.72
C ASP A 3 -9.74 10.96 -5.67
N ASN A 4 -9.06 9.82 -5.53
CA ASN A 4 -9.39 8.91 -4.45
C ASN A 4 -9.12 9.64 -3.11
N LEU A 5 -9.71 9.16 -2.00
CA LEU A 5 -9.54 9.85 -0.72
C LEU A 5 -8.09 9.85 -0.20
N LEU A 6 -7.28 8.83 -0.55
CA LEU A 6 -5.83 8.81 -0.26
C LEU A 6 -5.12 9.99 -0.93
N ASP A 7 -5.55 10.40 -2.14
CA ASP A 7 -4.98 11.55 -2.84
C ASP A 7 -5.19 12.88 -2.10
N LYS A 8 -6.02 12.91 -1.04
CA LYS A 8 -6.23 14.07 -0.15
C LYS A 8 -5.49 13.98 1.20
N VAL A 9 -4.89 12.84 1.53
CA VAL A 9 -4.14 12.62 2.79
C VAL A 9 -2.72 13.23 2.67
N SER A 10 -2.05 13.66 3.74
CA SER A 10 -0.66 14.17 3.59
C SER A 10 0.31 13.08 3.12
N VAL A 11 1.39 13.46 2.42
CA VAL A 11 2.42 12.51 1.93
C VAL A 11 3.03 11.73 3.10
N GLU A 12 3.40 12.41 4.18
CA GLU A 12 3.99 11.82 5.39
C GLU A 12 3.09 10.72 5.99
N LYS A 13 1.77 10.91 5.99
CA LYS A 13 0.83 9.90 6.51
C LYS A 13 0.69 8.70 5.59
N LEU A 14 0.75 8.92 4.27
CA LEU A 14 0.74 7.83 3.30
C LEU A 14 2.04 7.02 3.35
N ASP A 15 3.17 7.70 3.54
CA ASP A 15 4.49 7.07 3.70
C ASP A 15 4.52 6.19 4.95
N ALA A 16 4.12 6.73 6.11
CA ALA A 16 4.02 5.97 7.35
C ALA A 16 3.04 4.78 7.25
N LEU A 17 1.94 4.93 6.51
CA LEU A 17 1.00 3.83 6.24
C LEU A 17 1.63 2.76 5.34
N LEU A 18 2.38 3.16 4.31
CA LEU A 18 3.08 2.24 3.41
C LEU A 18 4.11 1.40 4.17
N ASP A 19 4.90 2.04 5.03
CA ASP A 19 5.88 1.36 5.88
C ASP A 19 5.20 0.33 6.80
N ALA A 20 4.16 0.74 7.52
CA ALA A 20 3.41 -0.15 8.40
C ALA A 20 2.77 -1.33 7.65
N LEU A 21 2.24 -1.09 6.44
CA LEU A 21 1.70 -2.17 5.59
C LEU A 21 2.79 -3.14 5.15
N CYS A 22 3.98 -2.65 4.79
CA CYS A 22 5.11 -3.49 4.40
C CYS A 22 5.58 -4.38 5.56
N GLU A 23 5.63 -3.86 6.78
CA GLU A 23 5.95 -4.62 7.99
C GLU A 23 4.90 -5.70 8.26
N VAL A 24 3.61 -5.34 8.29
CA VAL A 24 2.52 -6.29 8.53
C VAL A 24 2.49 -7.39 7.46
N ILE A 25 2.63 -7.05 6.18
CA ILE A 25 2.69 -8.04 5.09
C ILE A 25 3.90 -8.97 5.28
N SER A 26 5.04 -8.45 5.73
CA SER A 26 6.25 -9.24 5.99
C SER A 26 6.04 -10.22 7.16
N ASP A 27 5.40 -9.79 8.23
CA ASP A 27 5.05 -10.64 9.38
C ASP A 27 4.06 -11.74 8.99
N MET A 28 3.01 -11.39 8.20
CA MET A 28 2.09 -12.39 7.65
C MET A 28 2.81 -13.40 6.74
N ARG A 29 3.83 -12.95 6.00
CA ARG A 29 4.67 -13.84 5.19
C ARG A 29 5.51 -14.80 6.04
N GLY A 30 6.01 -14.32 7.17
CA GLY A 30 6.72 -15.15 8.13
C GLY A 30 5.82 -16.17 8.83
N ALA A 31 4.58 -15.78 9.14
CA ALA A 31 3.60 -16.63 9.83
C ALA A 31 3.06 -17.77 8.95
N GLU A 32 2.85 -17.53 7.65
CA GLU A 32 2.44 -18.56 6.69
C GLU A 32 3.38 -18.53 5.46
N PRO A 33 4.42 -19.38 5.42
CA PRO A 33 5.36 -19.42 4.30
C PRO A 33 4.74 -19.90 2.98
N GLU A 34 3.66 -20.69 3.03
CA GLU A 34 3.00 -21.23 1.85
C GLU A 34 2.23 -20.14 1.10
N LYS A 35 2.76 -19.75 -0.04
CA LYS A 35 2.24 -18.65 -0.87
C LYS A 35 0.76 -18.81 -1.21
N GLU A 36 0.34 -20.00 -1.63
CA GLU A 36 -1.03 -20.26 -2.07
C GLU A 36 -2.03 -20.12 -0.91
N LYS A 37 -1.67 -20.58 0.29
CA LYS A 37 -2.50 -20.38 1.50
C LYS A 37 -2.64 -18.90 1.84
N ARG A 38 -1.54 -18.14 1.80
CA ARG A 38 -1.62 -16.68 2.05
C ARG A 38 -2.47 -15.94 1.04
N TYR A 39 -2.42 -16.32 -0.24
CA TYR A 39 -3.21 -15.65 -1.27
C TYR A 39 -4.70 -15.98 -1.19
N GLN A 40 -5.05 -17.09 -0.54
CA GLN A 40 -6.45 -17.41 -0.20
C GLN A 40 -6.93 -16.66 1.06
N ASP A 41 -6.00 -16.13 1.88
CA ASP A 41 -6.36 -15.28 3.01
C ASP A 41 -6.82 -13.89 2.53
N GLU A 42 -8.06 -13.55 2.88
CA GLU A 42 -8.70 -12.30 2.47
C GLU A 42 -8.02 -11.07 3.10
N THR A 43 -7.54 -11.20 4.33
CA THR A 43 -6.86 -10.11 5.05
C THR A 43 -5.52 -9.81 4.37
N TYR A 44 -4.74 -10.84 4.06
CA TYR A 44 -3.46 -10.71 3.36
C TYR A 44 -3.64 -10.05 2.00
N SER A 45 -4.64 -10.52 1.24
CA SER A 45 -4.96 -9.96 -0.08
C SER A 45 -5.41 -8.50 0.01
N THR A 46 -6.20 -8.17 1.03
CA THR A 46 -6.64 -6.78 1.29
C THR A 46 -5.47 -5.87 1.64
N CYS A 47 -4.54 -6.31 2.50
CA CYS A 47 -3.31 -5.59 2.82
C CYS A 47 -2.46 -5.33 1.56
N MET A 48 -2.30 -6.34 0.71
CA MET A 48 -1.57 -6.22 -0.57
C MET A 48 -2.22 -5.19 -1.51
N VAL A 49 -3.55 -5.22 -1.65
CA VAL A 49 -4.28 -4.25 -2.48
C VAL A 49 -4.13 -2.84 -1.92
N LEU A 50 -4.33 -2.65 -0.62
CA LEU A 50 -4.19 -1.34 0.02
C LEU A 50 -2.76 -0.79 -0.13
N ASN A 51 -1.74 -1.64 0.06
CA ASN A 51 -0.33 -1.29 -0.16
C ASN A 51 -0.09 -0.75 -1.57
N SER A 52 -0.65 -1.42 -2.60
CA SER A 52 -0.57 -0.94 -3.98
C SER A 52 -1.28 0.40 -4.17
N MET A 53 -2.47 0.59 -3.59
CA MET A 53 -3.22 1.84 -3.73
C MET A 53 -2.52 3.03 -3.09
N VAL A 54 -1.88 2.82 -1.93
CA VAL A 54 -1.08 3.84 -1.24
C VAL A 54 0.16 4.20 -2.06
N PHE A 55 0.89 3.20 -2.56
CA PHE A 55 2.04 3.40 -3.43
C PHE A 55 1.70 4.18 -4.69
N ASP A 56 0.60 3.83 -5.37
CA ASP A 56 0.16 4.54 -6.57
C ASP A 56 -0.25 5.99 -6.26
N SER A 57 -0.84 6.25 -5.10
CA SER A 57 -1.16 7.62 -4.66
C SER A 57 0.09 8.46 -4.43
N LEU A 58 1.11 7.90 -3.78
CA LEU A 58 2.42 8.55 -3.61
C LEU A 58 3.10 8.82 -4.96
N LYS A 59 3.15 7.82 -5.85
CA LYS A 59 3.74 7.95 -7.19
C LYS A 59 3.09 9.06 -8.01
N ARG A 60 1.75 9.18 -7.98
CA ARG A 60 1.02 10.25 -8.68
C ARG A 60 1.44 11.64 -8.20
N ARG A 61 1.82 11.79 -6.92
CA ARG A 61 2.24 13.09 -6.36
C ARG A 61 3.65 13.47 -6.74
N ILE A 62 4.57 12.50 -6.75
CA ILE A 62 5.95 12.72 -7.21
C ILE A 62 5.95 13.14 -8.68
N ASN A 63 5.19 12.45 -9.53
CA ASN A 63 5.10 12.80 -10.95
C ASN A 63 4.51 14.19 -11.18
N LYS A 64 3.48 14.58 -10.41
CA LYS A 64 2.91 15.94 -10.47
C LYS A 64 3.89 17.04 -10.05
N GLN A 65 4.88 16.74 -9.19
CA GLN A 65 5.91 17.69 -8.80
C GLN A 65 7.02 17.85 -9.85
N GLN A 66 7.15 16.93 -10.80
CA GLN A 66 8.17 16.99 -11.86
C GLN A 66 7.67 17.69 -13.14
N GLU A 67 6.35 17.89 -13.28
CA GLU A 67 5.71 18.52 -14.44
C GLU A 67 5.46 20.03 -14.28
N GLY A 68 5.89 20.64 -13.17
CA GLY A 68 5.78 22.08 -12.90
C GLY A 68 7.13 22.71 -12.58
#